data_AF-T1CBB8-F1
#
_entry.id   AF-T1CBB8-F1
#
_cell.length_a   1.000
_cell.length_b   1.000
_cell.length_c   1.000
_cell.angle_alpha   90.00
_cell.angle_beta   90.00
_cell.angle_gamma   90.00
#
_symmetry.space_group_name_H-M   'P 1'
#
loop_
_entity.id
_entity.type
_entity.pdbx_description
1 polymer ?
#
loop_
_entity_poly.entity_id
_entity_poly.type
_entity_poly.pdbx_seq_one_letter_code
_entity_poly.pdbx_strand_id
1 'polypeptide(L)' 'MDTKHTNVSSTKLDALMEMLDTIVADGHRVLVFSQFTRFLGTARRRIEAAGIDHCYLDGRTRKRDTVISDFREGKA' A
#
# COMPACT_ATOMS: atom_id res chain seq x y z
N MET A 1 -24.02 -1.78 13.81
CA MET A 1 -23.36 -2.42 12.65
C MET A 1 -21.84 -2.29 12.83
N ASP A 2 -21.23 -3.35 13.38
CA ASP A 2 -19.84 -3.81 13.14
C ASP A 2 -18.62 -2.97 13.57
N THR A 3 -18.41 -2.81 14.89
CA THR A 3 -17.16 -2.26 15.47
C THR A 3 -16.01 -3.28 15.59
N LYS A 4 -16.21 -4.56 15.23
CA LYS A 4 -15.23 -5.64 15.49
C LYS A 4 -14.09 -5.78 14.46
N HIS A 5 -14.12 -5.05 13.33
CA HIS A 5 -13.11 -5.20 12.26
C HIS A 5 -12.05 -4.10 12.22
N THR A 6 -12.21 -3.00 12.96
CA THR A 6 -11.26 -1.88 12.94
C THR A 6 -9.90 -2.27 13.54
N ASN A 7 -9.91 -3.08 14.60
CA ASN A 7 -8.69 -3.43 15.34
C ASN A 7 -7.78 -4.37 14.53
N VAL A 8 -8.35 -5.37 13.86
CA VAL A 8 -7.62 -6.28 12.95
C VAL A 8 -7.02 -5.52 11.76
N SER A 9 -7.70 -4.49 11.27
CA SER A 9 -7.15 -3.62 10.22
C SER A 9 -5.96 -2.81 10.71
N SER A 10 -5.90 -2.44 12.00
CA SER A 10 -4.75 -1.72 12.55
C SER A 10 -3.53 -2.63 12.66
N THR A 11 -3.64 -3.80 13.31
CA THR A 11 -2.48 -4.69 13.51
C THR A 11 -1.82 -5.12 12.20
N LYS A 12 -2.62 -5.47 11.18
CA LYS A 12 -2.08 -5.80 9.84
C LYS A 12 -1.42 -4.60 9.18
N LEU A 13 -1.93 -3.40 9.43
CA LEU A 13 -1.40 -2.20 8.83
C LEU A 13 -0.13 -1.75 9.53
N ASP A 14 -0.06 -1.89 10.85
CA ASP A 14 1.13 -1.61 11.65
C ASP A 14 2.29 -2.52 11.20
N ALA A 15 2.04 -3.82 11.07
CA ALA A 15 3.01 -4.78 10.53
C ALA A 15 3.41 -4.47 9.07
N LEU A 16 2.47 -4.02 8.24
CA LEU A 16 2.78 -3.59 6.87
C LEU A 16 3.72 -2.39 6.86
N MET A 17 3.47 -1.38 7.71
CA MET A 17 4.33 -0.18 7.78
C MET A 17 5.74 -0.54 8.25
N GLU A 18 5.89 -1.44 9.23
CA GLU A 18 7.19 -1.91 9.71
C GLU A 18 7.99 -2.63 8.61
N MET A 19 7.31 -3.49 7.83
CA MET A 19 7.94 -4.13 6.66
C MET A 19 8.30 -3.10 5.59
N LEU A 20 7.42 -2.15 5.29
CA LEU A 20 7.69 -1.10 4.29
C LEU A 20 8.88 -0.25 4.70
N ASP A 21 8.99 0.16 5.96
CA ASP A 21 10.10 0.95 6.48
C ASP A 21 11.44 0.23 6.27
N THR A 22 11.49 -1.05 6.62
CA THR A 22 12.68 -1.90 6.41
C THR A 22 13.04 -2.02 4.91
N ILE A 23 12.05 -2.29 4.06
CA ILE A 23 12.30 -2.56 2.64
C ILE A 23 12.67 -1.28 1.89
N VAL A 24 12.06 -0.14 2.25
CA VAL A 24 12.42 1.18 1.72
C VAL A 24 13.83 1.58 2.17
N ALA A 25 14.20 1.29 3.42
CA ALA A 25 15.57 1.52 3.91
C ALA A 25 16.61 0.71 3.12
N ASP A 26 16.28 -0.52 2.70
CA ASP A 26 17.13 -1.35 1.83
C ASP A 26 17.05 -0.93 0.34
N GLY A 27 16.25 0.07 -0.01
CA GLY A 27 16.10 0.58 -1.40
C GLY A 27 15.33 -0.35 -2.33
N HIS A 28 14.59 -1.30 -1.76
CA HIS A 28 13.78 -2.26 -2.51
C HIS A 28 12.34 -1.76 -2.69
N ARG A 29 11.68 -2.24 -3.75
CA ARG A 29 10.29 -1.89 -4.07
C ARG A 29 9.34 -2.99 -3.61
N VAL A 30 8.23 -2.61 -2.97
CA VAL A 30 7.20 -3.55 -2.48
C VAL A 30 5.92 -3.40 -3.28
N LEU A 31 5.29 -4.51 -3.61
CA LEU A 31 3.97 -4.55 -4.22
C LEU A 31 2.97 -5.21 -3.26
N VAL A 32 1.98 -4.44 -2.79
CA VAL A 32 0.99 -4.90 -1.82
C VAL A 32 -0.34 -5.17 -2.52
N PHE A 33 -0.82 -6.42 -2.44
CA PHE A 33 -2.15 -6.80 -2.93
C PHE A 33 -3.12 -7.00 -1.77
N SER A 34 -4.32 -6.45 -1.88
CA SER A 34 -5.37 -6.67 -0.90
C SER A 34 -6.75 -6.75 -1.55
N GLN A 35 -7.53 -7.74 -1.14
CA GLN A 35 -8.94 -7.86 -1.48
C GLN A 35 -9.83 -6.82 -0.75
N PHE A 36 -9.27 -6.13 0.26
CA PHE A 36 -9.97 -5.11 1.03
C PHE A 36 -9.50 -3.71 0.62
N THR A 37 -10.26 -3.04 -0.26
CA THR A 37 -9.95 -1.67 -0.71
C THR A 37 -9.81 -0.67 0.43
N ARG A 38 -10.58 -0.85 1.52
CA ARG A 38 -10.51 -0.01 2.74
C ARG A 38 -9.15 -0.11 3.45
N PHE A 39 -8.51 -1.28 3.40
CA PHE A 39 -7.18 -1.50 3.96
C PHE A 39 -6.14 -0.70 3.17
N LEU A 40 -6.15 -0.81 1.84
CA LEU A 40 -5.24 -0.06 0.97
C LEU A 40 -5.40 1.46 1.13
N GLY A 41 -6.63 1.95 1.27
CA GLY A 41 -6.86 3.37 1.51
C GLY A 41 -6.30 3.87 2.85
N THR A 42 -6.26 3.00 3.87
CA THR A 42 -5.66 3.34 5.18
C THR A 42 -4.14 3.22 5.12
N ALA A 43 -3.60 2.22 4.41
CA ALA A 43 -2.17 2.08 4.16
C ALA A 43 -1.60 3.28 3.42
N ARG A 44 -2.25 3.67 2.31
CA ARG A 44 -1.89 4.84 1.51
C ARG A 44 -1.72 6.09 2.36
N ARG A 45 -2.69 6.41 3.23
CA ARG A 45 -2.59 7.60 4.10
C ARG A 45 -1.39 7.55 5.04
N ARG A 46 -1.03 6.37 5.55
CA ARG A 46 0.15 6.21 6.42
C ARG A 46 1.46 6.32 5.64
N ILE A 47 1.50 5.75 4.44
CA ILE A 47 2.64 5.83 3.52
C ILE A 47 2.87 7.28 3.06
N GLU A 48 1.81 7.99 2.67
CA GLU A 48 1.85 9.43 2.35
C GLU A 48 2.32 10.26 3.56
N ALA A 49 1.85 9.94 4.78
CA ALA A 49 2.30 10.62 5.99
C ALA A 49 3.77 10.33 6.35
N ALA A 50 4.29 9.17 5.94
CA ALA A 50 5.69 8.80 6.10
C ALA A 50 6.60 9.40 5.00
N GLY A 51 6.02 10.07 4.00
CA GLY A 51 6.78 10.64 2.87
C GLY A 51 7.39 9.59 1.95
N ILE A 52 6.83 8.38 1.94
CA ILE A 52 7.32 7.27 1.12
C ILE A 52 6.65 7.35 -0.26
N ASP A 53 7.48 7.33 -1.30
CA ASP A 53 7.05 7.23 -2.69
C ASP A 53 6.27 5.92 -2.91
N HIS A 54 5.07 6.03 -3.47
CA HIS A 54 4.17 4.89 -3.59
C HIS A 54 3.32 4.96 -4.85
N CYS A 55 3.00 3.77 -5.36
CA CYS A 55 2.10 3.59 -6.47
C CYS A 55 0.84 2.84 -6.00
N TYR A 56 -0.35 3.36 -6.32
CA TYR A 56 -1.62 2.76 -5.94
C TYR A 56 -2.28 2.09 -7.14
N LEU A 57 -2.58 0.80 -7.00
CA LEU A 57 -3.29 0.01 -8.00
C LEU A 57 -4.38 -0.81 -7.33
N ASP A 58 -5.63 -0.65 -7.77
CA ASP A 58 -6.75 -1.46 -7.31
C ASP A 58 -7.47 -2.18 -8.46
N GLY A 59 -8.37 -3.11 -8.13
CA GLY A 59 -9.16 -3.84 -9.12
C GLY A 59 -10.18 -2.99 -9.88
N ARG A 60 -10.36 -1.71 -9.52
CA ARG A 60 -11.20 -0.74 -10.25
C ARG A 60 -10.37 0.11 -11.22
N THR A 61 -9.04 0.05 -11.12
CA THR A 61 -8.12 0.79 -11.96
C THR A 61 -8.13 0.19 -13.35
N ARG A 62 -8.87 0.82 -14.27
CA ARG A 62 -8.97 0.40 -15.68
C ARG A 62 -7.62 0.41 -16.43
N LYS A 63 -6.64 1.19 -15.97
CA LYS A 63 -5.32 1.35 -16.61
C LYS A 63 -4.22 0.56 -15.88
N ARG A 64 -4.51 -0.71 -15.59
CA ARG A 64 -3.64 -1.57 -14.78
C ARG A 64 -2.24 -1.70 -15.36
N ASP A 65 -2.15 -1.88 -16.68
CA ASP A 65 -0.87 -2.10 -17.36
C ASP A 65 0.03 -0.85 -17.32
N THR A 66 -0.55 0.34 -17.45
CA THR A 66 0.20 1.61 -17.37
C THR A 66 0.82 1.80 -15.99
N VAL A 67 0.04 1.60 -14.93
CA VAL A 67 0.50 1.75 -13.54
C VAL A 67 1.58 0.71 -13.19
N ILE A 68 1.44 -0.51 -13.70
CA ILE A 68 2.47 -1.56 -13.55
C ILE A 68 3.75 -1.17 -14.30
N SER A 69 3.64 -0.60 -15.51
CA SER A 69 4.79 -0.12 -16.28
C SER A 69 5.52 1.01 -15.54
N ASP A 70 4.79 2.00 -15.01
CA ASP A 70 5.37 3.12 -14.26
C ASP A 70 6.10 2.65 -12.99
N PHE A 71 5.53 1.68 -12.27
CA PHE A 71 6.17 1.05 -11.10
C PHE A 71 7.43 0.27 -11.48
N ARG A 72 7.43 -0.45 -12.61
CA ARG A 72 8.60 -1.19 -13.11
C ARG A 72 9.70 -0.27 -13.60
N GLU A 73 9.34 0.83 -14.25
CA GLU A 73 10.28 1.83 -14.78
C GLU A 73 10.84 2.76 -13.70
N GLY A 74 10.26 2.78 -12.49
CA GLY A 74 10.74 3.63 -11.39
C GLY A 74 10.42 5.10 -11.58
N LYS A 75 9.34 5.40 -12.30
CA LYS A 75 8.81 6.77 -12.46
C LYS A 75 7.89 7.18 -11.31
N ALA A 76 7.78 6.32 -10.29
CA ALA A 76 6.95 6.45 -9.11
C ALA A 76 7.69 5.90 -7.90
#